data_AF-Q3SQR0-F1
#
_entry.id   AF-Q3SQR0-F1
#
_cell.length_a   1.000
_cell.length_b   1.000
_cell.length_c   1.000
_cell.angle_alpha   90.00
_cell.angle_beta   90.00
_cell.angle_gamma   90.00
#
_symmetry.space_group_name_H-M   'P 1'
#
loop_
_entity.id
_entity.type
_entity.pdbx_description
1 polymer ?
#
loop_
_entity_poly.entity_id
_entity_poly.type
_entity_poly.pdbx_seq_one_letter_code
_entity_poly.pdbx_strand_id
1 'polypeptide(L)'
;MIRRSGRRASASTARCWSITPMRSASPANSGSDPANRQPFFLQPARPPRRALSFQEPDMADFFTHFSCLLDVGTPQNAARALEIYNRMMEENAAEDPLSEAFLLSIQPEHGGTQIWIRDDTTGDPQAVIEFVLRCAEEFGLTGRWGFQWANTCSRPRVNAFGGGAHVLDLGRRRTVAWIATNGWLDRTLSDERGKRGAR
;
A
#
# COMPACT_ATOMS: atom_id res chain seq x y z
N MET A 1 32.65 -31.29 39.04
CA MET A 1 32.90 -30.38 37.90
C MET A 1 31.54 -29.89 37.41
N ILE A 2 31.10 -28.65 37.70
CA ILE A 2 31.46 -27.37 37.02
C ILE A 2 30.91 -27.42 35.57
N ARG A 3 30.05 -26.55 35.04
CA ARG A 3 29.50 -25.24 35.44
C ARG A 3 28.22 -24.94 34.62
N ARG A 4 27.37 -24.09 35.20
CA ARG A 4 26.23 -23.38 34.58
C ARG A 4 26.71 -22.46 33.45
N SER A 5 25.98 -22.40 32.33
CA SER A 5 26.14 -21.36 31.30
C SER A 5 25.40 -20.09 31.72
N GLY A 6 26.16 -19.02 31.91
CA GLY A 6 25.67 -17.69 32.25
C GLY A 6 25.47 -16.83 31.01
N ARG A 7 24.41 -16.00 31.08
CA ARG A 7 24.06 -14.91 30.16
C ARG A 7 25.05 -13.72 30.20
N ARG A 8 24.86 -12.84 29.20
CA ARG A 8 25.15 -11.37 29.09
C ARG A 8 26.29 -11.06 28.10
N ALA A 9 26.25 -10.03 27.27
CA ALA A 9 25.29 -8.95 26.97
C ALA A 9 25.71 -8.32 25.63
N SER A 10 24.80 -7.64 24.93
CA SER A 10 25.20 -6.54 24.03
C SER A 10 24.24 -5.37 24.18
N ALA A 11 24.83 -4.18 24.19
CA ALA A 11 24.32 -2.95 24.76
C ALA A 11 23.31 -2.24 23.85
N SER A 12 22.20 -1.80 24.45
CA SER A 12 21.24 -0.89 23.86
C SER A 12 21.69 0.55 24.15
N THR A 13 21.86 1.36 23.09
CA THR A 13 22.20 2.78 23.20
C THR A 13 20.93 3.60 23.08
N ALA A 14 20.48 4.16 24.21
CA ALA A 14 19.46 5.19 24.25
C ALA A 14 20.09 6.57 23.97
N ARG A 15 19.45 7.40 23.14
CA ARG A 15 19.67 8.85 23.14
C ARG A 15 18.33 9.57 23.29
N CYS A 16 18.14 10.09 24.50
CA CYS A 16 17.24 11.18 24.83
C CYS A 16 17.52 12.41 23.96
N TRP A 17 16.48 13.10 23.50
CA TRP A 17 16.56 14.52 23.18
C TRP A 17 15.59 15.26 24.08
N SER A 18 16.17 16.15 24.87
CA SER A 18 15.54 16.93 25.92
C SER A 18 14.96 18.23 25.36
N ILE A 19 13.89 18.63 26.03
CA ILE A 19 13.03 19.80 25.86
C ILE A 19 13.78 21.14 26.10
N THR A 20 13.34 22.18 25.39
CA THR A 20 13.71 23.62 25.47
C THR A 20 13.40 24.23 26.85
N PRO A 21 14.01 25.39 27.24
CA PRO A 21 13.19 26.62 27.25
C PRO A 21 13.93 27.98 27.02
N MET A 22 13.22 28.87 26.32
CA MET A 22 12.89 30.30 26.60
C MET A 22 13.92 31.34 27.12
N ARG A 23 14.03 32.43 26.34
CA ARG A 23 13.64 33.85 26.64
C ARG A 23 14.74 34.94 26.66
N SER A 24 14.31 36.13 26.22
CA SER A 24 14.80 37.50 26.54
C SER A 24 15.89 38.05 25.59
N ALA A 25 15.93 39.30 25.11
CA ALA A 25 15.07 40.49 25.11
C ALA A 25 15.63 41.47 24.05
N SER A 26 14.80 42.39 23.54
CA SER A 26 15.19 43.54 22.70
C SER A 26 16.00 44.60 23.47
N PRO A 27 16.58 45.58 22.75
CA PRO A 27 16.01 46.93 22.86
C PRO A 27 15.85 47.70 21.52
N ALA A 28 14.98 48.71 21.57
CA ALA A 28 14.69 49.77 20.59
C ALA A 28 15.88 50.75 20.46
N ASN A 29 15.97 51.80 19.63
CA ASN A 29 15.10 52.65 18.81
C ASN A 29 16.08 53.45 17.90
N SER A 30 15.80 53.89 16.67
CA SER A 30 15.31 55.25 16.37
C SER A 30 15.80 55.65 14.97
N GLY A 31 14.97 56.38 14.21
CA GLY A 31 15.34 56.85 12.87
C GLY A 31 14.10 57.21 12.04
N SER A 32 13.47 58.32 12.41
CA SER A 32 12.40 59.00 11.67
C SER A 32 12.97 59.71 10.43
N ASP A 33 12.40 59.45 9.24
CA ASP A 33 12.52 60.34 8.08
C ASP A 33 11.22 60.31 7.24
N PRO A 34 10.44 61.41 7.17
CA PRO A 34 9.16 61.44 6.46
C PRO A 34 9.24 62.25 5.17
N ALA A 35 9.73 61.66 4.08
CA ALA A 35 9.65 62.32 2.75
C ALA A 35 9.77 61.36 1.56
N ASN A 36 8.85 60.40 1.38
CA ASN A 36 8.62 59.84 0.03
C ASN A 36 7.24 59.17 -0.10
N ARG A 37 6.19 59.97 -0.35
CA ARG A 37 4.88 59.45 -0.77
C ARG A 37 4.83 59.42 -2.30
N GLN A 38 5.13 58.26 -2.89
CA GLN A 38 4.72 57.97 -4.26
C GLN A 38 3.27 57.45 -4.26
N PRO A 39 2.42 57.87 -5.22
CA PRO A 39 1.05 57.36 -5.31
C PRO A 39 1.05 55.88 -5.71
N PHE A 40 0.40 55.07 -4.88
CA PHE A 40 0.11 53.66 -5.15
C PHE A 40 -0.74 53.54 -6.42
N PHE A 41 -0.12 53.20 -7.55
CA PHE A 41 -0.83 52.59 -8.65
C PHE A 41 -1.14 51.14 -8.25
N LEU A 42 -2.42 50.84 -7.99
CA LEU A 42 -2.93 49.47 -7.89
C LEU A 42 -2.70 48.78 -9.23
N GLN A 43 -1.62 48.00 -9.34
CA GLN A 43 -1.48 47.05 -10.43
C GLN A 43 -2.52 45.94 -10.24
N PRO A 44 -3.33 45.58 -11.26
CA PRO A 44 -4.13 44.37 -11.19
C PRO A 44 -3.19 43.17 -11.03
N ALA A 45 -3.46 42.34 -10.03
CA ALA A 45 -2.71 41.11 -9.79
C ALA A 45 -2.75 40.25 -11.06
N ARG A 46 -1.58 39.98 -11.66
CA ARG A 46 -1.46 38.98 -12.73
C ARG A 46 -1.92 37.63 -12.15
N PRO A 47 -2.83 36.90 -12.81
CA PRO A 47 -3.11 35.53 -12.38
C PRO A 47 -1.80 34.72 -12.46
N PRO A 48 -1.53 33.81 -11.51
CA PRO A 48 -0.32 32.99 -11.59
C PRO A 48 -0.35 32.22 -12.91
N ARG A 49 0.63 32.49 -13.77
CA ARG A 49 0.87 31.68 -14.97
C ARG A 49 1.13 30.27 -14.47
N ARG A 50 0.18 29.36 -14.70
CA ARG A 50 0.40 27.92 -14.57
C ARG A 50 1.53 27.59 -15.55
N ALA A 51 2.73 27.39 -15.01
CA ALA A 51 3.85 26.96 -15.81
C ALA A 51 3.48 25.60 -16.40
N LEU A 52 3.26 25.56 -17.72
CA LEU A 52 3.34 24.32 -18.47
C LEU A 52 4.82 23.93 -18.47
N SER A 53 5.27 23.30 -17.39
CA SER A 53 6.55 22.62 -17.39
C SER A 53 6.42 21.45 -18.33
N PHE A 54 7.11 21.52 -19.46
CA PHE A 54 7.38 20.36 -20.30
C PHE A 54 8.23 19.43 -19.44
N GLN A 55 7.59 18.47 -18.77
CA GLN A 55 8.29 17.49 -17.94
C GLN A 55 9.01 16.52 -18.88
N GLU A 56 10.27 16.23 -18.56
CA GLU A 56 11.06 15.12 -19.10
C GLU A 56 10.25 13.82 -19.10
N PRO A 57 10.63 12.78 -19.87
CA PRO A 57 9.94 11.47 -19.86
C PRO A 57 10.09 10.83 -18.47
N ASP A 58 9.24 11.28 -17.57
CA ASP A 58 9.33 11.02 -16.15
C ASP A 58 8.70 9.66 -15.93
N MET A 59 9.55 8.63 -15.84
CA MET A 59 9.14 7.26 -15.55
C MET A 59 8.18 7.29 -14.37
N ALA A 60 6.99 6.73 -14.56
CA ALA A 60 6.03 6.61 -13.48
C ALA A 60 6.04 5.18 -13.00
N ASP A 61 6.01 5.06 -11.68
CA ASP A 61 5.93 3.79 -11.00
C ASP A 61 4.45 3.47 -10.81
N PHE A 62 4.12 2.21 -10.96
CA PHE A 62 2.80 1.66 -10.73
C PHE A 62 2.86 0.75 -9.52
N PHE A 63 1.87 0.85 -8.65
CA PHE A 63 1.83 0.09 -7.42
C PHE A 63 0.49 -0.60 -7.26
N THR A 64 0.53 -1.85 -6.82
CA THR A 64 -0.65 -2.60 -6.41
C THR A 64 -0.64 -2.78 -4.91
N HIS A 65 -1.61 -2.18 -4.23
CA HIS A 65 -1.74 -2.23 -2.78
C HIS A 65 -2.92 -3.08 -2.34
N PHE A 66 -2.73 -3.85 -1.27
CA PHE A 66 -3.78 -4.61 -0.62
C PHE A 66 -3.42 -4.90 0.84
N SER A 67 -4.45 -5.11 1.64
CA SER A 67 -4.32 -5.49 3.04
C SER A 67 -5.55 -6.30 3.42
N CYS A 68 -5.35 -7.56 3.81
CA CYS A 68 -6.45 -8.46 4.13
C CYS A 68 -6.07 -9.48 5.20
N LEU A 69 -7.09 -10.02 5.86
CA LEU A 69 -6.94 -11.02 6.92
C LEU A 69 -7.48 -12.35 6.42
N LEU A 70 -6.74 -13.42 6.67
CA LEU A 70 -7.20 -14.80 6.50
C LEU A 70 -7.23 -15.47 7.86
N ASP A 71 -8.42 -15.90 8.29
CA ASP A 71 -8.56 -16.76 9.46
C ASP A 71 -8.24 -18.20 9.07
N VAL A 72 -7.20 -18.78 9.68
CA VAL A 72 -6.81 -20.18 9.46
C VAL A 72 -7.27 -21.09 10.61
N GLY A 73 -8.13 -20.56 11.49
CA GLY A 73 -8.87 -21.30 12.52
C GLY A 73 -8.08 -21.60 13.79
N THR A 74 -6.76 -21.77 13.71
CA THR A 74 -5.90 -22.03 14.88
C THR A 74 -4.55 -21.32 14.79
N PRO A 75 -3.90 -20.99 15.92
CA PRO A 75 -2.57 -20.38 15.89
C PRO A 75 -1.49 -21.31 15.31
N GLN A 76 -1.65 -22.63 15.46
CA GLN A 76 -0.76 -23.62 14.86
C GLN A 76 -0.86 -23.60 13.34
N ASN A 77 -2.07 -23.47 12.79
CA ASN A 77 -2.26 -23.29 11.35
C ASN A 77 -1.66 -21.96 10.88
N ALA A 78 -1.72 -20.90 11.71
CA ALA A 78 -1.11 -19.62 11.37
C ALA A 78 0.40 -19.72 11.22
N ALA A 79 1.07 -20.49 12.10
CA ALA A 79 2.49 -20.79 11.96
C ALA A 79 2.79 -21.64 10.71
N ARG A 80 2.01 -22.70 10.47
CA ARG A 80 2.17 -23.56 9.27
C ARG A 80 1.91 -22.81 7.96
N ALA A 81 1.04 -21.81 7.97
CA ALA A 81 0.78 -20.99 6.80
C ALA A 81 2.00 -20.16 6.39
N LEU A 82 2.83 -19.72 7.35
CA LEU A 82 4.10 -19.07 7.04
C LEU A 82 5.07 -20.05 6.34
N GLU A 83 5.05 -21.33 6.71
CA GLU A 83 5.84 -22.37 6.05
C GLU A 83 5.34 -22.60 4.61
N ILE A 84 4.03 -22.65 4.39
CA ILE A 84 3.42 -22.73 3.04
C ILE A 84 3.87 -21.56 2.18
N TYR A 85 3.85 -20.35 2.74
CA TYR A 85 4.28 -19.14 2.06
C TYR A 85 5.75 -19.19 1.66
N ASN A 86 6.64 -19.55 2.57
CA ASN A 86 8.07 -19.65 2.27
C ASN A 86 8.34 -20.64 1.13
N ARG A 87 7.69 -21.81 1.15
CA ARG A 87 7.78 -22.79 0.06
C ARG A 87 7.25 -22.22 -1.27
N MET A 88 6.11 -21.54 -1.25
CA MET A 88 5.56 -20.89 -2.44
C MET A 88 6.51 -19.82 -3.00
N MET A 89 7.16 -19.04 -2.14
CA MET A 89 8.15 -18.05 -2.58
C MET A 89 9.41 -18.67 -3.16
N GLU A 90 9.86 -19.82 -2.64
CA GLU A 90 10.96 -20.59 -3.22
C GLU A 90 10.61 -21.12 -4.62
N GLU A 91 9.37 -21.59 -4.81
CA GLU A 91 8.85 -22.02 -6.12
C GLU A 91 8.80 -20.84 -7.10
N ASN A 92 8.22 -19.71 -6.68
CA ASN A 92 8.07 -18.51 -7.51
C ASN A 92 9.42 -17.84 -7.84
N ALA A 93 10.44 -18.00 -6.99
CA ALA A 93 11.79 -17.49 -7.26
C ALA A 93 12.49 -18.23 -8.42
N ALA A 94 11.98 -19.40 -8.82
CA ALA A 94 12.47 -20.15 -9.97
C ALA A 94 11.76 -19.77 -11.29
N GLU A 95 10.71 -18.95 -11.24
CA GLU A 95 9.93 -18.53 -12.40
C GLU A 95 10.47 -17.25 -13.05
N ASP A 96 10.33 -17.13 -14.37
CA ASP A 96 10.67 -15.92 -15.15
C ASP A 96 9.42 -15.46 -15.93
N PRO A 97 8.87 -14.26 -15.65
CA PRO A 97 9.35 -13.24 -14.70
C PRO A 97 9.04 -13.56 -13.23
N LEU A 98 9.87 -13.03 -12.33
CA LEU A 98 9.66 -13.14 -10.89
C LEU A 98 8.32 -12.53 -10.47
N SER A 99 7.49 -13.30 -9.78
CA SER A 99 6.25 -12.81 -9.19
C SER A 99 6.54 -11.76 -8.11
N GLU A 100 5.75 -10.68 -8.08
CA GLU A 100 5.82 -9.72 -6.98
C GLU A 100 5.33 -10.37 -5.67
N ALA A 101 6.19 -10.34 -4.66
CA ALA A 101 5.92 -10.94 -3.35
C ALA A 101 4.94 -10.12 -2.52
N PHE A 102 4.48 -10.68 -1.40
CA PHE A 102 3.69 -9.97 -0.39
C PHE A 102 4.16 -10.34 1.02
N LEU A 103 3.84 -9.53 2.02
CA LEU A 103 4.24 -9.78 3.40
C LEU A 103 3.16 -10.53 4.17
N LEU A 104 3.60 -11.49 4.98
CA LEU A 104 2.77 -12.19 5.96
C LEU A 104 3.23 -11.89 7.38
N SER A 105 2.28 -11.64 8.27
CA SER A 105 2.55 -11.52 9.70
C SER A 105 1.37 -12.01 10.53
N ILE A 106 1.67 -12.60 11.69
CA ILE A 106 0.67 -12.95 12.70
C ILE A 106 0.67 -11.81 13.71
N GLN A 107 -0.39 -11.02 13.74
CA GLN A 107 -0.50 -9.96 14.73
C GLN A 107 -1.36 -10.39 15.93
N PRO A 108 -0.91 -10.11 17.17
CA PRO A 108 -1.68 -10.43 18.37
C PRO A 108 -3.06 -9.76 18.41
N GLU A 109 -3.17 -8.56 17.84
CA GLU A 109 -4.42 -7.78 17.76
C GLU A 109 -5.51 -8.46 16.91
N HIS A 110 -5.15 -9.43 16.08
CA HIS A 110 -6.08 -10.19 15.24
C HIS A 110 -6.41 -11.58 15.83
N GLY A 111 -6.17 -11.80 17.12
CA GLY A 111 -6.61 -13.00 17.84
C GLY A 111 -5.76 -14.26 17.62
N GLY A 112 -4.62 -14.14 16.93
CA GLY A 112 -3.62 -15.20 16.79
C GLY A 112 -3.98 -16.36 15.85
N THR A 113 -5.24 -16.47 15.40
CA THR A 113 -5.67 -17.41 14.36
C THR A 113 -5.71 -16.78 12.97
N GLN A 114 -5.62 -15.45 12.91
CA GLN A 114 -5.65 -14.70 11.67
C GLN A 114 -4.23 -14.32 11.23
N ILE A 115 -4.03 -14.42 9.92
CA ILE A 115 -2.80 -14.00 9.25
C ILE A 115 -3.10 -12.71 8.51
N TRP A 116 -2.26 -11.72 8.72
CA TRP A 116 -2.32 -10.46 7.99
C TRP A 116 -1.44 -10.54 6.74
N ILE A 117 -2.10 -10.36 5.60
CA ILE A 117 -1.54 -10.41 4.25
C ILE A 117 -1.56 -8.98 3.71
N ARG A 118 -0.42 -8.49 3.20
CA ARG A 118 -0.28 -7.12 2.73
C ARG A 118 0.83 -6.98 1.71
N ASP A 119 0.73 -5.99 0.84
CA ASP A 119 1.85 -5.61 -0.02
C ASP A 119 3.01 -5.01 0.79
N ASP A 120 4.21 -4.98 0.21
CA ASP A 120 5.35 -4.22 0.74
C ASP A 120 5.47 -2.85 0.06
N THR A 121 5.71 -2.86 -1.26
CA THR A 121 5.72 -1.66 -2.12
C THR A 121 4.73 -1.81 -3.26
N THR A 122 4.73 -2.98 -3.88
CA THR A 122 3.73 -3.47 -4.83
C THR A 122 3.62 -4.98 -4.61
N GLY A 123 2.47 -5.55 -4.93
CA GLY A 123 2.27 -6.99 -4.81
C GLY A 123 1.33 -7.53 -5.87
N ASP A 124 1.35 -8.84 -6.06
CA ASP A 124 0.46 -9.50 -7.00
C ASP A 124 -0.79 -10.07 -6.30
N PRO A 125 -2.02 -9.61 -6.65
CA PRO A 125 -3.26 -10.20 -6.17
C PRO A 125 -3.40 -11.69 -6.52
N GLN A 126 -2.81 -12.18 -7.62
CA GLN A 126 -2.88 -13.62 -7.95
C GLN A 126 -2.05 -14.46 -6.99
N ALA A 127 -0.83 -14.05 -6.65
CA ALA A 127 -0.04 -14.69 -5.60
C ALA A 127 -0.79 -14.80 -4.26
N VAL A 128 -1.57 -13.78 -3.88
CA VAL A 128 -2.42 -13.83 -2.68
C VAL A 128 -3.52 -14.90 -2.82
N ILE A 129 -4.18 -14.98 -3.98
CA ILE A 129 -5.23 -15.96 -4.25
C ILE A 129 -4.66 -17.38 -4.16
N GLU A 130 -3.54 -17.63 -4.83
CA GLU A 130 -2.88 -18.94 -4.83
C GLU A 130 -2.49 -19.37 -3.41
N PHE A 131 -1.88 -18.46 -2.64
CA PHE A 131 -1.55 -18.72 -1.25
C PHE A 131 -2.78 -19.10 -0.43
N VAL A 132 -3.87 -18.33 -0.53
CA VAL A 132 -5.11 -18.59 0.21
C VAL A 132 -5.72 -19.94 -0.20
N LEU A 133 -5.68 -20.30 -1.48
CA LEU A 133 -6.17 -21.60 -1.95
C LEU A 133 -5.32 -22.76 -1.43
N ARG A 134 -3.99 -22.62 -1.37
CA ARG A 134 -3.09 -23.60 -0.76
C ARG A 134 -3.38 -23.76 0.74
N CYS A 135 -3.60 -22.66 1.46
CA CYS A 135 -4.03 -22.72 2.87
C CYS A 135 -5.40 -23.37 3.05
N ALA A 136 -6.35 -23.08 2.15
CA ALA A 136 -7.67 -23.69 2.18
C ALA A 136 -7.61 -25.21 1.96
N GLU A 137 -6.73 -25.65 1.07
CA GLU A 137 -6.45 -27.07 0.88
C GLU A 137 -5.82 -27.72 2.10
N GLU A 138 -4.72 -27.15 2.61
CA GLU A 138 -3.95 -27.74 3.71
C GLU A 138 -4.75 -27.79 5.01
N PHE A 139 -5.51 -26.74 5.31
CA PHE A 139 -6.24 -26.61 6.59
C PHE A 139 -7.72 -26.97 6.48
N GLY A 140 -8.20 -27.33 5.29
CA GLY A 140 -9.62 -27.63 5.06
C GLY A 140 -10.54 -26.44 5.31
N LEU A 141 -10.11 -25.23 4.94
CA LEU A 141 -10.91 -24.02 5.14
C LEU A 141 -12.16 -24.05 4.25
N THR A 142 -13.26 -23.53 4.77
CA THR A 142 -14.55 -23.50 4.06
C THR A 142 -15.19 -22.11 4.14
N GLY A 143 -16.26 -21.91 3.37
CA GLY A 143 -16.95 -20.63 3.30
C GLY A 143 -16.38 -19.71 2.24
N ARG A 144 -16.83 -18.45 2.27
CA ARG A 144 -16.39 -17.41 1.35
C ARG A 144 -15.35 -16.54 2.00
N TRP A 145 -14.31 -16.24 1.24
CA TRP A 145 -13.29 -15.27 1.60
C TRP A 145 -13.07 -14.32 0.42
N GLY A 146 -12.62 -13.11 0.69
CA GLY A 146 -12.32 -12.17 -0.37
C GLY A 146 -11.47 -11.02 0.13
N PHE A 147 -10.91 -10.28 -0.82
CA PHE A 147 -10.09 -9.11 -0.55
C PHE A 147 -10.22 -8.10 -1.68
N GLN A 148 -9.80 -6.87 -1.38
CA GLN A 148 -9.74 -5.76 -2.31
C GLN A 148 -8.29 -5.37 -2.55
N TRP A 149 -8.04 -4.79 -3.71
CA TRP A 149 -6.77 -4.17 -4.04
C TRP A 149 -7.00 -2.82 -4.73
N ALA A 150 -5.98 -1.96 -4.67
CA ALA A 150 -5.97 -0.67 -5.33
C ALA A 150 -4.73 -0.55 -6.21
N ASN A 151 -4.93 -0.04 -7.43
CA ASN A 151 -3.83 0.29 -8.33
C ASN A 151 -3.59 1.79 -8.27
N THR A 152 -2.35 2.19 -7.99
CA THR A 152 -1.95 3.59 -7.92
C THR A 152 -0.74 3.86 -8.81
N CYS A 153 -0.48 5.14 -9.06
CA CYS A 153 0.64 5.59 -9.87
C CYS A 153 1.33 6.78 -9.19
N SER A 154 2.66 6.83 -9.23
CA SER A 154 3.43 7.94 -8.65
C SER A 154 3.17 9.28 -9.35
N ARG A 155 2.49 9.26 -10.51
CA ARG A 155 2.20 10.44 -11.33
C ARG A 155 0.73 10.48 -11.76
N PRO A 156 0.15 11.66 -11.97
CA PRO A 156 -1.22 11.80 -12.48
C PRO A 156 -1.28 11.43 -13.97
N ARG A 157 -1.36 10.12 -14.26
CA ARG A 157 -1.46 9.56 -15.61
C ARG A 157 -2.88 9.07 -15.91
N VAL A 158 -3.31 9.26 -17.15
CA VAL A 158 -4.59 8.73 -17.64
C VAL A 158 -4.55 7.21 -17.59
N ASN A 159 -5.62 6.58 -17.11
CA ASN A 159 -5.76 5.12 -16.97
C ASN A 159 -4.72 4.45 -16.08
N ALA A 160 -4.10 5.19 -15.16
CA ALA A 160 -3.07 4.67 -14.25
C ALA A 160 -3.60 4.38 -12.83
N PHE A 161 -4.91 4.53 -12.60
CA PHE A 161 -5.56 4.28 -11.32
C PHE A 161 -6.67 3.26 -11.49
N GLY A 162 -6.91 2.48 -10.45
CA GLY A 162 -7.97 1.48 -10.45
C GLY A 162 -7.91 0.57 -9.25
N GLY A 163 -8.26 -0.68 -9.45
CA GLY A 163 -8.28 -1.70 -8.41
C GLY A 163 -9.37 -2.72 -8.68
N GLY A 164 -9.73 -3.45 -7.64
CA GLY A 164 -10.76 -4.46 -7.77
C GLY A 164 -10.99 -5.24 -6.48
N ALA A 165 -11.78 -6.29 -6.62
CA ALA A 165 -12.05 -7.23 -5.54
C ALA A 165 -12.15 -8.66 -6.08
N HIS A 166 -11.69 -9.62 -5.28
CA HIS A 166 -11.82 -11.06 -5.55
C HIS A 166 -12.61 -11.72 -4.44
N VAL A 167 -13.46 -12.67 -4.80
CA VAL A 167 -14.20 -13.53 -3.88
C VAL A 167 -13.94 -14.98 -4.24
N LEU A 168 -13.47 -15.74 -3.27
CA LEU A 168 -13.16 -17.16 -3.34
C LEU A 168 -14.19 -17.97 -2.53
N ASP A 169 -14.52 -19.16 -3.02
CA ASP A 169 -15.11 -20.24 -2.22
C ASP A 169 -13.96 -21.15 -1.79
N LEU A 170 -13.62 -21.13 -0.49
CA LEU A 170 -12.49 -21.87 0.06
C LEU A 170 -12.74 -23.38 0.05
N GLY A 171 -13.99 -23.80 0.26
CA GLY A 171 -14.35 -25.22 0.25
C GLY A 171 -14.29 -25.82 -1.16
N ARG A 172 -14.64 -25.04 -2.19
CA ARG A 172 -14.49 -25.42 -3.60
C ARG A 172 -13.15 -25.04 -4.21
N ARG A 173 -12.31 -24.32 -3.46
CA ARG A 173 -11.00 -23.83 -3.86
C ARG A 173 -10.99 -23.10 -5.21
N ARG A 174 -11.92 -22.16 -5.40
CA ARG A 174 -12.03 -21.41 -6.66
C ARG A 174 -12.56 -20.00 -6.48
N THR A 175 -12.20 -19.13 -7.42
CA THR A 175 -12.83 -17.82 -7.58
C THR A 175 -14.31 -17.98 -7.96
N VAL A 176 -15.20 -17.30 -7.24
CA VAL A 176 -16.64 -17.29 -7.52
C VAL A 176 -17.14 -15.95 -8.06
N ALA A 177 -16.44 -14.87 -7.74
CA ALA A 177 -16.70 -13.56 -8.32
C ALA A 177 -15.43 -12.72 -8.29
N TRP A 178 -15.31 -11.81 -9.25
CA TRP A 178 -14.27 -10.80 -9.27
C TRP A 178 -14.74 -9.57 -10.04
N ILE A 179 -14.13 -8.43 -9.73
CA ILE A 179 -14.33 -7.19 -10.46
C ILE A 179 -13.00 -6.46 -10.57
N ALA A 180 -12.70 -5.90 -11.75
CA ALA A 180 -11.62 -4.95 -11.96
C ALA A 180 -12.23 -3.66 -12.53
N THR A 181 -11.89 -2.52 -11.92
CA THR A 181 -12.55 -1.25 -12.21
C THR A 181 -12.25 -0.72 -13.60
N ASN A 182 -11.04 -0.97 -14.13
CA ASN A 182 -10.64 -0.62 -15.49
C ASN A 182 -11.53 -1.29 -16.55
N GLY A 183 -11.63 -2.63 -16.53
CA GLY A 183 -12.44 -3.38 -17.50
C GLY A 183 -13.95 -3.15 -17.31
N TRP A 184 -14.40 -2.84 -16.09
CA TRP A 184 -15.77 -2.38 -15.87
C TRP A 184 -16.04 -1.01 -16.52
N LEU A 185 -15.14 -0.04 -16.31
CA LEU A 185 -15.27 1.30 -16.85
C LEU A 185 -15.25 1.30 -18.38
N ASP A 186 -14.29 0.61 -18.99
CA ASP A 186 -14.14 0.53 -20.45
C ASP A 186 -15.38 -0.06 -21.13
N ARG A 187 -15.92 -1.15 -20.58
CA ARG A 187 -17.15 -1.78 -21.08
C ARG A 187 -18.35 -0.84 -20.96
N THR A 188 -18.51 -0.21 -19.81
CA THR A 188 -19.65 0.70 -19.56
C THR A 188 -19.64 1.90 -20.52
N LEU A 189 -18.46 2.47 -20.80
CA LEU A 189 -18.33 3.59 -21.74
C LEU A 189 -18.51 3.16 -23.21
N SER A 190 -18.14 1.91 -23.54
CA SER A 190 -18.28 1.36 -24.90
C SER A 190 -19.73 1.02 -25.24
N ASP A 191 -20.48 0.47 -24.28
CA ASP A 191 -21.90 0.10 -24.44
C ASP A 191 -22.81 1.31 -24.76
N GLU A 192 -22.42 2.51 -24.32
CA GLU A 192 -23.15 3.75 -24.65
C GLU A 192 -22.89 4.27 -26.07
N ARG A 193 -21.76 3.90 -26.70
CA ARG A 193 -21.44 4.32 -28.07
C ARG A 193 -22.18 3.48 -29.10
N GLY A 194 -22.39 2.20 -28.84
CA GLY A 194 -23.16 1.30 -29.73
C GLY A 194 -24.65 1.64 -29.84
N LYS A 195 -25.24 2.27 -28.82
CA LYS A 195 -26.68 2.63 -28.81
C LYS A 195 -26.99 3.96 -29.50
N ARG A 196 -26.00 4.80 -29.79
CA ARG A 196 -26.18 6.12 -30.41
C ARG A 196 -26.06 6.14 -31.94
N GLY A 197 -25.66 5.02 -32.56
CA GLY A 197 -25.53 4.89 -34.03
C GLY A 197 -26.66 4.11 -34.72
N ALA A 198 -27.66 3.65 -33.97
CA ALA A 198 -28.81 2.92 -34.49
C ALA A 198 -30.08 3.80 -34.42
N ARG A 199 -30.14 4.86 -35.22
CA ARG A 199 -31.35 5.63 -35.51
C ARG A 199 -31.32 6.18 -36.92
#